data_AF-A0A0H1RE15-F1
#
_entry.id   AF-A0A0H1RE15-F1
#
_cell.length_a   1.000
_cell.length_b   1.000
_cell.length_c   1.000
_cell.angle_alpha   90.00
_cell.angle_beta   90.00
_cell.angle_gamma   90.00
#
_symmetry.space_group_name_H-M   'P 1'
#
loop_
_entity.id
_entity.type
_entity.pdbx_description
1 polymer ?
#
loop_
_entity_poly.entity_id
_entity_poly.type
_entity_poly.pdbx_seq_one_letter_code
_entity_poly.pdbx_strand_id
1 'polypeptide(L)'
;MERNIHVLRNKRQEEANQAGLQDRIADTITRFSGSMLFVYLHLALVGAWTAINVELVPGIAPFDPSFVILATVASVEAIFLSTFVLISQNRAAAEADRRAELDLQTNLLSEHEITRLLSLTIAIAEHLGIQDASDPSLKELQKHVAPEKVLDRLAEDEKENET
;
A
#
# COMPACT_ATOMS: atom_id res chain seq x y z
N MET A 1 22.48 -4.00 -13.95
CA MET A 1 21.16 -3.59 -13.42
C MET A 1 19.98 -4.26 -14.15
N GLU A 2 20.04 -4.45 -15.48
CA GLU A 2 18.95 -5.09 -16.26
C GLU A 2 18.56 -6.50 -15.78
N ARG A 3 19.54 -7.31 -15.34
CA ARG A 3 19.27 -8.68 -14.84
C ARG A 3 18.40 -8.71 -13.58
N ASN A 4 18.51 -7.72 -12.69
CA ASN A 4 17.68 -7.63 -11.48
C ASN A 4 16.24 -7.20 -11.79
N ILE A 5 16.06 -6.33 -12.79
CA ILE A 5 14.74 -5.87 -13.23
C ILE A 5 13.92 -7.02 -13.82
N HIS A 6 14.55 -7.89 -14.61
CA HIS A 6 13.89 -9.07 -15.18
C HIS A 6 13.49 -10.11 -14.12
N VAL A 7 14.31 -10.33 -13.09
CA VAL A 7 13.99 -11.27 -12.01
C VAL A 7 12.82 -10.76 -11.16
N LEU A 8 12.80 -9.47 -10.82
CA LEU A 8 11.68 -8.86 -10.10
C LEU A 8 10.39 -8.88 -10.92
N ARG A 9 10.47 -8.64 -12.24
CA ARG A 9 9.30 -8.68 -13.12
C ARG A 9 8.74 -10.09 -13.24
N ASN A 10 9.60 -11.11 -13.40
CA ASN A 10 9.17 -12.50 -13.50
C ASN A 10 8.54 -12.99 -12.20
N LYS A 11 9.08 -12.60 -11.04
CA LYS A 11 8.51 -12.97 -9.73
C LYS A 11 7.12 -12.35 -9.52
N ARG A 12 6.95 -11.07 -9.86
CA ARG A 12 5.62 -10.42 -9.83
C ARG A 12 4.64 -11.06 -10.83
N GLN A 13 5.13 -11.48 -12.00
CA GLN A 13 4.32 -12.16 -13.01
C GLN A 13 3.88 -13.56 -12.54
N GLU A 14 4.75 -14.28 -11.83
CA GLU A 14 4.44 -15.58 -11.23
C GLU A 14 3.44 -15.45 -10.07
N GLU A 15 3.59 -14.43 -9.21
CA GLU A 15 2.62 -14.10 -8.16
C GLU A 15 1.26 -13.70 -8.76
N ALA A 16 1.25 -12.89 -9.83
CA ALA A 16 0.03 -12.51 -10.54
C ALA A 16 -0.63 -13.67 -11.29
N ASN A 17 0.14 -14.65 -11.76
CA ASN A 17 -0.38 -15.86 -12.42
C ASN A 17 -0.92 -16.89 -11.40
N GLN A 18 -0.52 -16.80 -10.13
CA GLN A 18 -1.07 -17.61 -9.04
C GLN A 18 -2.31 -17.00 -8.39
N ALA A 19 -2.60 -15.72 -8.66
CA ALA A 19 -3.82 -15.06 -8.21
C ALA A 19 -5.05 -15.81 -8.75
N GLY A 20 -5.86 -16.37 -7.84
CA GLY A 20 -7.02 -17.17 -8.21
C GLY A 20 -8.07 -16.32 -8.95
N LEU A 21 -9.07 -16.99 -9.52
CA LEU A 21 -10.22 -16.30 -10.12
C LEU A 21 -10.87 -15.29 -9.15
N GLN A 22 -10.86 -15.61 -7.85
CA GLN A 22 -11.38 -14.75 -6.78
C GLN A 22 -10.57 -13.46 -6.62
N ASP A 23 -9.24 -13.53 -6.63
CA ASP A 23 -8.36 -12.36 -6.51
C ASP A 23 -8.52 -11.42 -7.71
N ARG A 24 -8.63 -11.98 -8.93
CA ARG A 24 -8.86 -11.19 -10.14
C ARG A 24 -10.20 -10.46 -10.13
N ILE A 25 -11.24 -11.12 -9.60
CA ILE A 25 -12.55 -10.51 -9.42
C ILE A 25 -12.47 -9.42 -8.35
N ALA A 26 -11.85 -9.68 -7.21
CA ALA A 26 -11.66 -8.71 -6.14
C ALA A 26 -10.91 -7.46 -6.63
N ASP A 27 -9.82 -7.61 -7.38
CA ASP A 27 -9.08 -6.48 -7.96
C ASP A 27 -9.91 -5.66 -8.95
N THR A 28 -10.72 -6.33 -9.76
CA THR A 28 -11.61 -5.64 -10.70
C THR A 28 -12.67 -4.84 -9.96
N ILE A 29 -13.29 -5.43 -8.93
CA ILE A 29 -14.30 -4.77 -8.11
C ILE A 29 -13.69 -3.61 -7.31
N THR A 30 -12.54 -3.80 -6.69
CA THR A 30 -11.79 -2.74 -6.00
C THR A 30 -11.54 -1.55 -6.92
N ARG A 31 -11.02 -1.81 -8.12
CA ARG A 31 -10.68 -0.75 -9.08
C ARG A 31 -11.92 -0.04 -9.63
N PHE A 32 -13.03 -0.78 -9.75
CA PHE A 32 -14.31 -0.24 -10.21
C PHE A 32 -14.99 0.59 -9.11
N SER A 33 -15.12 0.05 -7.90
CA SER A 33 -15.73 0.73 -6.74
C SER A 33 -14.96 1.98 -6.32
N GLY A 34 -13.64 2.03 -6.52
CA GLY A 34 -12.83 3.21 -6.25
C GLY A 34 -12.87 4.29 -7.34
N SER A 35 -13.61 4.10 -8.43
CA SER A 35 -13.65 5.01 -9.58
C SER A 35 -14.82 5.98 -9.53
N MET A 36 -14.62 7.22 -10.01
CA MET A 36 -15.72 8.17 -10.24
C MET A 36 -16.76 7.67 -11.26
N LEU A 37 -16.37 6.77 -12.17
CA LEU A 37 -17.31 6.16 -13.13
C LEU A 37 -18.44 5.41 -12.41
N PHE A 38 -18.12 4.71 -11.32
CA PHE A 38 -19.11 3.99 -10.52
C PHE A 38 -20.17 4.94 -9.94
N VAL A 39 -19.73 6.09 -9.41
CA VAL A 39 -20.61 7.13 -8.85
C VAL A 39 -21.55 7.67 -9.93
N TYR A 40 -21.04 7.97 -11.13
CA TYR A 40 -21.87 8.47 -12.22
C TYR A 40 -22.89 7.43 -12.70
N LEU A 41 -22.51 6.15 -12.79
CA LEU A 41 -23.42 5.07 -13.14
C LEU A 41 -24.53 4.90 -12.09
N HIS A 42 -24.19 4.95 -10.80
CA HIS A 42 -25.16 4.90 -9.71
C HIS A 42 -26.12 6.09 -9.76
N LEU A 43 -25.61 7.29 -9.95
CA LEU A 43 -26.43 8.49 -10.03
C LEU A 43 -27.39 8.44 -11.24
N ALA A 44 -26.91 7.95 -12.38
CA ALA A 44 -27.73 7.76 -13.57
C ALA A 44 -28.80 6.68 -13.35
N LEU A 45 -28.46 5.55 -12.72
CA LEU A 45 -29.39 4.46 -12.42
C LEU A 45 -30.49 4.92 -11.46
N VAL A 46 -30.11 5.49 -10.32
CA VAL A 46 -31.05 6.01 -9.32
C VAL A 46 -31.88 7.14 -9.91
N GLY A 47 -31.27 8.07 -10.63
CA GLY A 47 -31.97 9.17 -11.30
C GLY A 47 -32.98 8.69 -12.34
N ALA A 48 -32.62 7.71 -13.16
CA ALA A 48 -33.54 7.10 -14.12
C ALA A 48 -34.70 6.37 -13.42
N TRP A 49 -34.41 5.62 -12.34
CA TRP A 49 -35.43 4.95 -11.55
C TRP A 49 -36.40 5.94 -10.92
N THR A 50 -35.89 7.05 -10.35
CA THR A 50 -36.73 8.12 -9.81
C THR A 50 -37.56 8.80 -10.89
N ALA A 51 -36.98 9.12 -12.05
CA ALA A 51 -37.73 9.75 -13.15
C ALA A 51 -38.90 8.89 -13.64
N ILE A 52 -38.72 7.57 -13.72
CA ILE A 52 -39.79 6.63 -14.11
C ILE A 52 -40.88 6.58 -13.02
N ASN A 53 -40.51 6.51 -11.74
CA ASN A 53 -41.47 6.34 -10.64
C ASN A 53 -42.19 7.62 -10.22
N VAL A 54 -41.70 8.80 -10.62
CA VAL A 54 -42.39 10.10 -10.43
C VAL A 54 -43.26 10.46 -11.65
N GLU A 55 -43.48 9.52 -12.57
CA GLU A 55 -44.28 9.72 -13.80
C GLU A 55 -43.74 10.84 -14.72
N LEU A 56 -42.45 11.17 -14.60
CA LEU A 56 -41.80 12.15 -15.47
C LEU A 56 -41.64 11.61 -16.91
N VAL A 57 -41.74 10.29 -17.09
CA VAL A 57 -41.70 9.60 -18.38
C VAL A 57 -43.13 9.25 -18.82
N PRO A 58 -43.70 9.94 -19.81
CA PRO A 58 -45.06 9.69 -20.27
C PRO A 58 -45.20 8.28 -20.87
N GLY A 59 -46.18 7.51 -20.38
CA GLY A 59 -46.52 6.17 -20.88
C GLY A 59 -46.00 4.99 -20.05
N ILE A 60 -45.28 5.24 -18.95
CA ILE A 60 -44.82 4.19 -18.02
C ILE A 60 -45.52 4.38 -16.67
N ALA A 61 -46.21 3.35 -16.19
CA ALA A 61 -46.82 3.36 -14.86
C ALA A 61 -45.74 3.22 -13.77
N PRO A 62 -45.85 3.95 -12.64
CA PRO A 62 -44.90 3.83 -11.54
C PRO A 62 -44.97 2.43 -10.94
N PHE A 63 -43.82 1.75 -10.90
CA PHE A 63 -43.71 0.33 -10.50
C PHE A 63 -43.14 0.15 -9.08
N ASP A 64 -42.47 1.17 -8.55
CA ASP A 64 -41.94 1.28 -7.19
C ASP A 64 -42.31 2.66 -6.57
N PRO A 65 -43.60 2.95 -6.32
CA PRO A 65 -44.04 4.29 -5.88
C PRO A 65 -43.53 4.68 -4.49
N SER A 66 -43.22 3.71 -3.64
CA SER A 66 -42.70 3.92 -2.28
C SER A 66 -41.18 3.89 -2.21
N PHE A 67 -40.49 3.62 -3.33
CA PHE A 67 -39.04 3.45 -3.41
C PHE A 67 -38.46 2.32 -2.52
N VAL A 68 -39.31 1.42 -2.03
CA VAL A 68 -38.91 0.34 -1.12
C VAL A 68 -38.04 -0.68 -1.84
N ILE A 69 -38.34 -0.97 -3.11
CA ILE A 69 -37.55 -1.92 -3.90
C ILE A 69 -36.16 -1.34 -4.15
N LEU A 70 -36.08 -0.08 -4.59
CA LEU A 70 -34.81 0.62 -4.78
C LEU A 70 -33.99 0.65 -3.50
N ALA A 71 -34.59 1.05 -2.37
CA ALA A 71 -33.89 1.13 -1.10
C ALA A 71 -33.36 -0.24 -0.64
N THR A 72 -34.16 -1.30 -0.81
CA THR A 72 -33.76 -2.66 -0.44
C THR A 72 -32.57 -3.13 -1.28
N VAL A 73 -32.63 -2.99 -2.61
CA VAL A 73 -31.55 -3.40 -3.51
C VAL A 73 -30.28 -2.60 -3.22
N ALA A 74 -30.40 -1.27 -3.09
CA ALA A 74 -29.28 -0.40 -2.78
C ALA A 74 -28.63 -0.74 -1.42
N SER A 75 -29.42 -1.13 -0.41
CA SER A 75 -28.87 -1.54 0.89
C SER A 75 -28.04 -2.82 0.81
N VAL A 76 -28.51 -3.81 0.04
CA VAL A 76 -27.77 -5.07 -0.16
C VAL A 76 -26.49 -4.80 -0.94
N GLU A 77 -26.57 -4.01 -2.01
CA GLU A 77 -25.42 -3.59 -2.80
C GLU A 77 -24.37 -2.85 -1.95
N ALA A 78 -24.80 -1.94 -1.07
CA ALA A 78 -23.91 -1.22 -0.16
C ALA A 78 -23.16 -2.13 0.80
N ILE A 79 -23.79 -3.21 1.31
CA ILE A 79 -23.12 -4.20 2.18
C ILE A 79 -22.01 -4.92 1.41
N PHE A 80 -22.28 -5.36 0.18
CA PHE A 80 -21.28 -6.01 -0.68
C PHE A 80 -20.11 -5.06 -0.97
N LEU A 81 -20.41 -3.82 -1.39
CA LEU A 81 -19.38 -2.80 -1.67
C LEU A 81 -18.53 -2.51 -0.45
N SER A 82 -19.15 -2.32 0.73
CA SER A 82 -18.43 -2.07 1.97
C SER A 82 -17.47 -3.21 2.31
N THR A 83 -17.91 -4.47 2.12
CA THR A 83 -17.08 -5.65 2.35
C THR A 83 -15.91 -5.72 1.36
N PHE A 84 -16.14 -5.45 0.07
CA PHE A 84 -15.06 -5.40 -0.92
C PHE A 84 -14.07 -4.27 -0.65
N VAL A 85 -14.55 -3.10 -0.24
CA VAL A 85 -13.69 -1.99 0.18
C VAL A 85 -12.85 -2.39 1.40
N LEU A 86 -13.43 -3.03 2.41
CA LEU A 86 -12.72 -3.52 3.59
C LEU A 86 -11.63 -4.53 3.23
N ILE A 87 -11.94 -5.51 2.38
CA ILE A 87 -10.96 -6.49 1.89
C ILE A 87 -9.82 -5.78 1.15
N SER A 88 -10.16 -4.81 0.30
CA SER A 88 -9.18 -4.02 -0.42
C SER A 88 -8.30 -3.18 0.50
N GLN A 89 -8.88 -2.59 1.54
CA GLN A 89 -8.18 -1.79 2.53
C GLN A 89 -7.23 -2.67 3.35
N ASN A 90 -7.67 -3.83 3.80
CA ASN A 90 -6.81 -4.79 4.51
C ASN A 90 -5.61 -5.22 3.66
N ARG A 91 -5.83 -5.49 2.37
CA ARG A 91 -4.75 -5.86 1.46
C ARG A 91 -3.77 -4.70 1.24
N ALA A 92 -4.28 -3.48 1.06
CA ALA A 92 -3.43 -2.30 0.90
C ALA A 92 -2.63 -1.99 2.18
N ALA A 93 -3.21 -2.20 3.36
CA ALA A 93 -2.53 -2.07 4.64
C ALA A 93 -1.38 -3.07 4.78
N ALA A 94 -1.63 -4.36 4.49
CA ALA A 94 -0.58 -5.38 4.53
C ALA A 94 0.57 -5.09 3.54
N GLU A 95 0.26 -4.56 2.36
CA GLU A 95 1.31 -4.13 1.41
C GLU A 95 2.08 -2.90 1.90
N ALA A 96 1.40 -1.95 2.55
CA ALA A 96 2.03 -0.76 3.13
C ALA A 96 2.97 -1.13 4.29
N ASP A 97 2.57 -2.04 5.17
CA ASP A 97 3.40 -2.52 6.28
C ASP A 97 4.68 -3.19 5.76
N ARG A 98 4.54 -4.07 4.76
CA ARG A 98 5.69 -4.73 4.12
C ARG A 98 6.63 -3.73 3.44
N ARG A 99 6.10 -2.66 2.84
CA ARG A 99 6.92 -1.60 2.25
C ARG A 99 7.67 -0.82 3.33
N ALA A 100 7.01 -0.51 4.45
CA ALA A 100 7.63 0.19 5.57
C ALA A 100 8.78 -0.62 6.18
N GLU A 101 8.63 -1.94 6.33
CA GLU A 101 9.69 -2.84 6.80
C GLU A 101 10.90 -2.83 5.84
N LEU A 102 10.66 -2.96 4.53
CA LEU A 102 11.72 -2.91 3.51
C LEU A 102 12.44 -1.55 3.47
N ASP A 103 11.70 -0.46 3.61
CA ASP A 103 12.25 0.90 3.67
C ASP A 103 13.11 1.08 4.92
N LEU A 104 12.68 0.55 6.07
CA LEU A 104 13.46 0.55 7.31
C LEU A 104 14.77 -0.25 7.14
N GLN A 105 14.68 -1.46 6.60
CA GLN A 105 15.86 -2.29 6.34
C GLN A 105 16.85 -1.61 5.38
N THR A 106 16.34 -0.99 4.32
CA THR A 106 17.17 -0.27 3.33
C THR A 106 17.84 0.96 3.96
N ASN A 107 17.13 1.69 4.82
CA ASN A 107 17.69 2.82 5.55
C ASN A 107 18.80 2.37 6.52
N LEU A 108 18.57 1.31 7.29
CA LEU A 108 19.58 0.77 8.21
C LEU A 108 20.83 0.27 7.48
N LEU A 109 20.66 -0.38 6.32
CA LEU A 109 21.78 -0.80 5.48
C LEU A 109 22.53 0.41 4.91
N SER A 110 21.81 1.42 4.42
CA SER A 110 22.41 2.64 3.88
C SER A 110 23.20 3.38 4.95
N GLU A 111 22.66 3.47 6.18
CA GLU A 111 23.35 4.08 7.30
C GLU A 111 24.63 3.33 7.67
N HIS A 112 24.60 1.99 7.67
CA HIS A 112 25.80 1.16 7.84
C HIS A 112 26.88 1.47 6.79
N GLU A 113 26.48 1.50 5.51
CA GLU A 113 27.39 1.79 4.41
C GLU A 113 27.96 3.20 4.51
N ILE A 114 27.14 4.20 4.86
CA ILE A 114 27.57 5.58 5.09
C ILE A 114 28.58 5.65 6.23
N THR A 115 28.31 5.01 7.37
CA THR A 115 29.25 5.00 8.50
C THR A 115 30.56 4.30 8.14
N ARG A 116 30.50 3.24 7.33
CA ARG A 116 31.70 2.55 6.82
C ARG A 116 32.48 3.45 5.86
N LEU A 117 31.81 4.15 4.95
CA LEU A 117 32.44 5.11 4.03
C LEU A 117 33.05 6.29 4.78
N LEU A 118 32.36 6.83 5.79
CA LEU A 118 32.89 7.87 6.67
C LEU A 118 34.17 7.40 7.36
N SER A 119 34.17 6.18 7.90
CA SER A 119 35.33 5.58 8.56
C SER A 119 36.52 5.43 7.61
N LEU A 120 36.30 4.96 6.39
CA LEU A 120 37.34 4.86 5.36
C LEU A 120 37.84 6.26 4.95
N THR A 121 36.95 7.24 4.84
CA THR A 121 37.30 8.62 4.46
C THR A 121 38.16 9.29 5.53
N ILE A 122 37.82 9.11 6.81
CA ILE A 122 38.64 9.58 7.94
C ILE A 122 40.02 8.93 7.90
N ALA A 123 40.10 7.60 7.71
CA ALA A 123 41.37 6.90 7.63
C ALA A 123 42.26 7.40 6.48
N ILE A 124 41.67 7.73 5.32
CA ILE A 124 42.39 8.34 4.19
C ILE A 124 42.85 9.76 4.54
N ALA A 125 41.99 10.57 5.15
CA ALA A 125 42.32 11.95 5.54
C ALA A 125 43.46 12.02 6.58
N GLU A 126 43.47 11.10 7.54
CA GLU A 126 44.57 10.92 8.50
C GLU A 126 45.87 10.53 7.79
N HIS A 127 45.81 9.58 6.84
CA HIS A 127 46.99 9.16 6.08
C HIS A 127 47.59 10.30 5.24
N LEU A 128 46.76 11.22 4.75
CA LEU A 128 47.18 12.39 3.97
C LEU A 128 47.57 13.60 4.84
N GLY A 129 47.44 13.51 6.17
CA GLY A 129 47.80 14.59 7.10
C GLY A 129 46.84 15.79 7.07
N ILE A 130 45.58 15.58 6.71
CA ILE A 130 44.55 16.63 6.69
C ILE A 130 44.12 16.94 8.13
N GLN A 131 44.26 18.20 8.57
CA GLN A 131 43.97 18.61 9.95
C GLN A 131 42.52 18.33 10.38
N ASP A 132 41.57 18.44 9.44
CA ASP A 132 40.13 18.23 9.68
C ASP A 132 39.79 16.78 10.05
N ALA A 133 40.68 15.80 9.81
CA ALA A 133 40.47 14.41 10.19
C ALA A 133 40.41 14.20 11.72
N SER A 134 40.94 15.16 12.50
CA SER A 134 40.93 15.13 13.97
C SER A 134 39.70 15.79 14.59
N ASP A 135 38.73 16.25 13.79
CA ASP A 135 37.53 16.91 14.30
C ASP A 135 36.68 15.93 15.17
N PRO A 136 36.46 16.23 16.46
CA PRO A 136 35.63 15.39 17.33
C PRO A 136 34.18 15.23 16.84
N SER A 137 33.65 16.14 16.01
CA SER A 137 32.32 16.03 15.42
C SER A 137 32.19 14.80 14.49
N LEU A 138 33.28 14.39 13.83
CA LEU A 138 33.32 13.21 12.96
C LEU A 138 33.23 11.89 13.74
N LYS A 139 33.76 11.86 14.96
CA LYS A 139 33.65 10.69 15.87
C LYS A 139 32.24 10.53 16.43
N GLU A 140 31.48 11.62 16.57
CA GLU A 140 30.07 11.55 16.97
C GLU A 140 29.21 10.99 15.85
N LEU A 141 29.45 11.39 14.59
CA LEU A 141 28.75 10.82 13.43
C LEU A 141 29.00 9.30 13.28
N GLN A 142 30.18 8.82 13.64
CA GLN A 142 30.53 7.39 13.60
C GLN A 142 29.87 6.55 14.70
N LYS A 143 29.37 7.19 15.78
CA LYS A 143 28.66 6.52 16.88
C LYS A 143 27.21 6.19 16.56
N HIS A 144 26.63 6.83 15.53
CA HIS A 144 25.27 6.57 15.12
C HIS A 144 25.23 5.32 14.24
N VAL A 145 24.69 4.26 14.86
CA VAL A 145 24.13 3.04 14.27
C VAL A 145 25.07 1.83 14.07
N ALA A 146 24.88 0.86 14.97
CA ALA A 146 25.06 -0.55 14.68
C ALA A 146 23.67 -1.10 14.25
N PRO A 147 23.43 -1.34 12.94
CA PRO A 147 22.15 -1.82 12.42
C PRO A 147 21.70 -3.11 13.08
N GLU A 148 22.67 -3.97 13.42
CA GLU A 148 22.48 -5.24 14.11
C GLU A 148 21.67 -5.06 15.40
N LYS A 149 21.98 -4.03 16.20
CA LYS A 149 21.26 -3.77 17.46
C LYS A 149 19.83 -3.27 17.25
N VAL A 150 19.50 -2.67 16.11
CA VAL A 150 18.14 -2.23 15.79
C VAL A 150 17.33 -3.40 15.23
N LEU A 151 17.93 -4.22 14.38
CA LEU A 151 17.32 -5.43 13.85
C LEU A 151 17.07 -6.48 14.93
N ASP A 152 18.00 -6.66 15.87
CA ASP A 152 17.84 -7.57 17.02
C ASP A 152 16.68 -7.11 17.92
N ARG A 153 16.52 -5.79 18.14
CA ARG A 153 15.39 -5.22 18.90
C ARG A 153 14.05 -5.49 18.22
N LEU A 154 13.97 -5.31 16.90
CA LEU A 154 12.74 -5.56 16.14
C LEU A 154 12.35 -7.04 16.14
N ALA A 155 13.33 -7.94 16.03
CA ALA A 155 13.11 -9.39 16.08
C ALA A 155 12.73 -9.90 17.48
N GLU A 156 13.16 -9.21 18.54
CA GLU A 156 12.72 -9.47 19.92
C GLU A 156 11.28 -9.01 20.14
N ASP A 157 10.93 -7.81 19.66
CA ASP A 157 9.57 -7.24 19.79
C ASP A 157 8.52 -8.06 19.00
N GLU A 158 8.85 -8.60 17.81
CA GLU A 158 7.94 -9.49 17.07
C GLU A 158 7.63 -10.79 17.82
N LYS A 159 8.62 -11.37 18.50
CA LYS A 159 8.44 -12.62 19.28
C LYS A 159 7.61 -12.40 20.54
N GLU A 160 7.70 -11.23 21.14
CA GLU A 160 6.93 -10.88 22.35
C GLU A 160 5.46 -10.62 22.03
N ASN A 161 5.14 -10.15 20.81
CA ASN A 161 3.77 -9.87 20.36
C ASN A 161 3.01 -11.12 19.85
N GLU A 162 3.70 -12.25 19.63
CA GLU A 162 3.11 -13.54 19.23
C GLU A 162 2.80 -14.48 20.42
N THR A 163 3.18 -14.12 21.66
CA THR A 163 2.92 -14.88 22.91
C THR A 163 1.85 -14.25 23.80
#